data_AF-A0A2M7UAZ8-F1
#
_entry.id   AF-A0A2M7UAZ8-F1
#
_cell.length_a   1.000
_cell.length_b   1.000
_cell.length_c   1.000
_cell.angle_alpha   90.00
_cell.angle_beta   90.00
_cell.angle_gamma   90.00
#
_symmetry.space_group_name_H-M   'P 1'
#
loop_
_entity.id
_entity.type
_entity.pdbx_description
1 polymer ?
#
loop_
_entity_poly.entity_id
_entity_poly.type
_entity_poly.pdbx_seq_one_letter_code
_entity_poly.pdbx_strand_id
1 'polypeptide(L)'
;MLRKRAGLFATVMIKLEFHFAPMLTRIRQFLKSIHNSATPITLLHFFAIMLLLSFWRVLWVWQLRDLIPENSTALIFQAFGVGLRLDLVVSALFTLPLFIIVFIPTSLSLNWGKYFIKTWSMISGLAIGISMIIDIEFFREFDSHINLTVTQYLGTDELWQFLWATYPMVRYLLLMIGVTG
;
A
#
# COMPACT_ATOMS: atom_id res chain seq x y z
N MET A 1 31.37 51.05 -18.43
CA MET A 1 29.96 50.55 -18.36
C MET A 1 29.78 49.25 -17.56
N LEU A 2 30.75 48.33 -17.54
CA LEU A 2 30.65 47.03 -16.84
C LEU A 2 30.48 47.13 -15.31
N ARG A 3 31.16 48.08 -14.65
CA ARG A 3 31.16 48.24 -13.17
C ARG A 3 29.79 48.68 -12.59
N LYS A 4 28.98 49.44 -13.34
CA LYS A 4 27.63 49.87 -12.92
C LYS A 4 26.60 48.74 -13.02
N ARG A 5 26.76 47.83 -14.00
CA ARG A 5 25.88 46.66 -14.16
C ARG A 5 26.12 45.63 -13.05
N ALA A 6 27.37 45.38 -12.68
CA ALA A 6 27.72 44.45 -11.60
C ALA A 6 27.11 44.84 -10.24
N GLY A 7 27.13 46.13 -9.88
CA GLY A 7 26.50 46.62 -8.64
C GLY A 7 24.98 46.52 -8.63
N LEU A 8 24.33 46.71 -9.79
CA LEU A 8 22.89 46.54 -9.93
C LEU A 8 22.48 45.07 -9.77
N PHE A 9 23.22 44.13 -10.38
CA PHE A 9 22.97 42.70 -10.24
C PHE A 9 23.18 42.21 -8.80
N ALA A 10 24.23 42.66 -8.11
CA ALA A 10 24.46 42.32 -6.70
C ALA A 10 23.33 42.84 -5.80
N THR A 11 22.85 44.06 -6.04
CA THR A 11 21.76 44.66 -5.26
C THR A 11 20.44 43.94 -5.49
N VAL A 12 20.15 43.55 -6.74
CA VAL A 12 18.95 42.76 -7.10
C VAL A 12 19.00 41.38 -6.47
N MET A 13 20.15 40.68 -6.53
CA MET A 13 20.36 39.37 -5.89
C MET A 13 20.15 39.44 -4.37
N ILE A 14 20.75 40.41 -3.69
CA ILE A 14 20.62 40.59 -2.24
C ILE A 14 19.16 40.86 -1.86
N LYS A 15 18.46 41.69 -2.66
CA LYS A 15 17.04 42.00 -2.42
C LYS A 15 16.13 40.80 -2.70
N LEU A 16 16.51 39.95 -3.66
CA LEU A 16 15.84 38.67 -3.94
C LEU A 16 16.02 37.71 -2.76
N GLU A 17 17.26 37.49 -2.31
CA GLU A 17 17.56 36.61 -1.18
C GLU A 17 16.86 37.07 0.10
N PHE A 18 16.80 38.37 0.37
CA PHE A 18 16.14 38.91 1.56
C PHE A 18 14.60 38.73 1.52
N HIS A 19 14.01 38.76 0.32
CA HIS A 19 12.57 38.58 0.14
C HIS A 19 12.17 37.09 0.18
N PHE A 20 13.02 36.19 -0.36
CA PHE A 20 12.75 34.75 -0.42
C PHE A 20 13.25 33.98 0.80
N ALA A 21 14.22 34.47 1.57
CA ALA A 21 14.69 33.84 2.81
C ALA A 21 13.56 33.53 3.82
N PRO A 22 12.65 34.45 4.17
CA PRO A 22 11.54 34.13 5.09
C PRO A 22 10.57 33.11 4.48
N MET A 23 10.39 33.11 3.16
CA MET A 23 9.59 32.12 2.44
C MET A 23 10.23 30.71 2.48
N LEU A 24 11.53 30.60 2.21
CA LEU A 24 12.29 29.35 2.32
C LEU A 24 12.30 28.80 3.75
N THR A 25 12.41 29.67 4.75
CA THR A 25 12.40 29.26 6.16
C THR A 25 11.03 28.70 6.57
N ARG A 26 9.94 29.34 6.10
CA ARG A 26 8.57 28.79 6.24
C ARG A 26 8.43 27.46 5.53
N ILE A 27 8.92 27.31 4.28
CA ILE A 27 8.90 26.05 3.54
C ILE A 27 9.65 24.94 4.31
N ARG A 28 10.81 25.24 4.90
CA ARG A 28 11.58 24.27 5.70
C ARG A 28 10.87 23.84 6.97
N GLN A 29 10.34 24.79 7.75
CA GLN A 29 9.54 24.49 8.95
C GLN A 29 8.27 23.70 8.61
N PHE A 30 7.67 24.00 7.46
CA PHE A 30 6.49 23.34 6.94
C PHE A 30 6.75 21.90 6.49
N LEU A 31 7.82 21.65 5.72
CA LEU A 31 8.26 20.30 5.38
C LEU A 31 8.55 19.46 6.63
N LYS A 32 9.14 20.06 7.67
CA LYS A 32 9.39 19.42 8.96
C LYS A 32 8.10 19.06 9.70
N SER A 33 7.06 19.89 9.60
CA SER A 33 5.75 19.63 10.21
C SER A 33 4.97 18.50 9.52
N ILE A 34 5.06 18.39 8.19
CA ILE A 34 4.46 17.27 7.44
C ILE A 34 5.17 15.97 7.78
N HIS A 35 6.50 15.98 7.75
CA HIS A 35 7.31 14.79 8.03
C HIS A 35 6.96 14.19 9.40
N ASN A 36 6.84 15.02 10.44
CA ASN A 36 6.47 14.52 11.77
C ASN A 36 5.05 13.93 11.87
N SER A 37 4.11 14.33 11.01
CA SER A 37 2.70 13.90 11.11
C SER A 37 2.32 12.77 10.13
N ALA A 38 2.94 12.73 8.95
CA ALA A 38 2.61 11.75 7.91
C ALA A 38 3.48 10.48 7.99
N THR A 39 4.72 10.57 8.48
CA THR A 39 5.62 9.40 8.62
C THR A 39 5.09 8.32 9.57
N PRO A 40 4.48 8.65 10.73
CA PRO A 40 3.84 7.63 11.57
C PRO A 40 2.71 6.91 10.85
N ILE A 41 1.94 7.62 10.01
CA ILE A 41 0.81 7.06 9.28
C ILE A 41 1.27 6.11 8.18
N THR A 42 2.32 6.46 7.43
CA THR A 42 2.89 5.56 6.42
C THR A 42 3.45 4.29 7.04
N LEU A 43 4.11 4.40 8.20
CA LEU A 43 4.61 3.24 8.94
C LEU A 43 3.46 2.37 9.47
N LEU A 44 2.43 2.99 10.06
CA LEU A 44 1.25 2.28 10.55
C LEU A 44 0.58 1.50 9.41
N HIS A 45 0.43 2.12 8.25
CA HIS A 45 -0.15 1.48 7.07
C HIS A 45 0.67 0.27 6.61
N PHE A 46 2.00 0.42 6.52
CA PHE A 46 2.91 -0.67 6.18
C PHE A 46 2.74 -1.87 7.12
N PHE A 47 2.77 -1.62 8.43
CA PHE A 47 2.61 -2.69 9.43
C PHE A 47 1.19 -3.27 9.44
N ALA A 48 0.16 -2.46 9.18
CA ALA A 48 -1.21 -2.95 9.07
C ALA A 48 -1.39 -3.91 7.90
N ILE A 49 -0.80 -3.61 6.74
CA ILE A 49 -0.82 -4.54 5.59
C ILE A 49 -0.03 -5.81 5.92
N MET A 50 1.15 -5.68 6.51
CA MET A 50 1.94 -6.84 6.95
C MET A 50 1.15 -7.76 7.86
N LEU A 51 0.43 -7.19 8.83
CA LEU A 51 -0.40 -7.93 9.77
C LEU A 51 -1.56 -8.59 9.05
N LEU A 52 -2.23 -7.88 8.13
CA LEU A 52 -3.33 -8.42 7.32
C LEU A 52 -2.86 -9.63 6.48
N LEU A 53 -1.74 -9.51 5.77
CA LEU A 53 -1.16 -10.60 4.98
C LEU A 53 -0.77 -11.80 5.86
N SER A 54 -0.15 -11.53 7.01
CA SER A 54 0.23 -12.58 7.97
C SER A 54 -1.00 -13.29 8.54
N PHE A 55 -2.07 -12.54 8.84
CA PHE A 55 -3.35 -13.09 9.30
C PHE A 55 -3.95 -14.04 8.25
N TRP A 56 -4.03 -13.61 6.99
CA TRP A 56 -4.54 -14.45 5.91
C TRP A 56 -3.69 -15.71 5.69
N ARG A 57 -2.36 -15.60 5.82
CA ARG A 57 -1.45 -16.74 5.74
C ARG A 57 -1.68 -17.76 6.85
N VAL A 58 -1.95 -17.31 8.07
CA VAL A 58 -2.31 -18.22 9.18
C VAL A 58 -3.66 -18.89 8.91
N LEU A 59 -4.64 -18.13 8.42
CA LEU A 59 -5.96 -18.67 8.05
C LEU A 59 -5.83 -19.75 6.97
N TRP A 60 -4.99 -19.51 5.96
CA TRP A 60 -4.67 -20.45 4.90
C TRP A 60 -4.15 -21.78 5.44
N VAL A 61 -3.10 -21.71 6.28
CA VAL A 61 -2.51 -22.91 6.89
C VAL A 61 -3.54 -23.65 7.74
N TRP A 62 -4.40 -22.93 8.46
CA TRP A 62 -5.45 -23.53 9.27
C TRP A 62 -6.52 -24.24 8.43
N GLN A 63 -6.93 -23.67 7.30
CA GLN A 63 -7.94 -24.25 6.41
C GLN A 63 -7.41 -25.47 5.65
N LEU A 64 -6.13 -25.44 5.26
CA LEU A 64 -5.50 -26.50 4.46
C LEU A 64 -4.71 -27.51 5.31
N ARG A 65 -4.83 -27.44 6.64
CA ARG A 65 -4.09 -28.30 7.57
C ARG A 65 -4.26 -29.79 7.29
N ASP A 66 -5.43 -30.20 6.81
CA ASP A 66 -5.77 -31.59 6.56
C ASP A 66 -5.02 -32.15 5.32
N LEU A 67 -4.51 -31.27 4.45
CA LEU A 67 -3.66 -31.62 3.30
C LEU A 67 -2.16 -31.61 3.64
N ILE A 68 -1.78 -31.12 4.83
CA ILE A 68 -0.37 -30.98 5.22
C ILE A 68 0.11 -32.29 5.87
N PRO A 69 1.18 -32.93 5.36
CA PRO A 69 1.72 -34.14 5.97
C PRO A 69 2.28 -33.88 7.38
N GLU A 70 2.06 -34.79 8.33
CA GLU A 70 2.37 -34.62 9.76
C GLU A 70 3.85 -34.27 10.06
N ASN A 71 4.80 -34.66 9.20
CA ASN A 71 6.24 -34.40 9.40
C ASN A 71 6.76 -33.12 8.71
N SER A 72 5.87 -32.22 8.26
CA SER A 72 6.24 -31.08 7.42
C SER A 72 6.51 -29.78 8.18
N THR A 73 6.56 -29.80 9.52
CA THR A 73 6.62 -28.58 10.35
C THR A 73 7.78 -27.67 9.98
N ALA A 74 8.98 -28.22 9.75
CA ALA A 74 10.14 -27.44 9.34
C ALA A 74 9.93 -26.77 7.96
N LEU A 75 9.26 -27.45 7.04
CA LEU A 75 8.95 -26.95 5.71
C LEU A 75 7.90 -25.83 5.75
N ILE A 76 6.92 -25.93 6.66
CA ILE A 76 5.94 -24.85 6.92
C ILE A 76 6.65 -23.59 7.41
N PHE A 77 7.58 -23.71 8.36
CA PHE A 77 8.34 -22.55 8.86
C PHE A 77 9.21 -21.90 7.77
N GLN A 78 9.85 -22.71 6.93
CA GLN A 78 10.62 -22.19 5.78
C GLN A 78 9.70 -21.47 4.78
N ALA A 79 8.56 -22.07 4.44
CA ALA A 79 7.56 -21.45 3.56
C ALA A 79 7.02 -20.14 4.16
N PHE A 80 6.81 -20.10 5.49
CA PHE A 80 6.40 -18.89 6.20
C PHE A 80 7.47 -17.79 6.10
N GLY A 81 8.75 -18.13 6.25
CA GLY A 81 9.86 -17.19 6.09
C GLY A 81 9.98 -16.62 4.68
N VAL A 82 9.86 -17.46 3.65
CA VAL A 82 9.80 -17.01 2.24
C VAL A 82 8.59 -16.11 2.01
N GLY A 83 7.46 -16.49 2.62
CA GLY A 83 6.23 -15.73 2.62
C GLY A 83 6.37 -14.33 3.18
N LEU A 84 6.90 -14.21 4.40
CA LEU A 84 7.14 -12.92 5.06
C LEU A 84 8.02 -12.00 4.22
N ARG A 85 9.02 -12.55 3.51
CA ARG A 85 9.85 -11.76 2.59
C ARG A 85 9.01 -11.16 1.45
N LEU A 86 8.08 -11.93 0.89
CA LEU A 86 7.19 -11.42 -0.15
C LEU A 86 6.20 -10.39 0.43
N ASP A 87 5.66 -10.65 1.62
CA ASP A 87 4.75 -9.73 2.29
C ASP A 87 5.39 -8.38 2.57
N LEU A 88 6.69 -8.34 2.91
CA LEU A 88 7.44 -7.10 3.07
C LEU A 88 7.48 -6.29 1.77
N VAL A 89 7.73 -6.96 0.64
CA VAL A 89 7.77 -6.30 -0.67
C VAL A 89 6.38 -5.77 -1.05
N VAL A 90 5.34 -6.58 -0.88
CA VAL A 90 3.95 -6.18 -1.19
C VAL A 90 3.52 -5.00 -0.31
N SER A 91 3.77 -5.08 1.00
CA SER A 91 3.47 -4.00 1.95
C SER A 91 4.21 -2.72 1.60
N ALA A 92 5.47 -2.80 1.17
CA ALA A 92 6.24 -1.64 0.72
C ALA A 92 5.64 -1.01 -0.54
N LEU A 93 5.23 -1.82 -1.52
CA LEU A 93 4.61 -1.36 -2.76
C LEU A 93 3.29 -0.64 -2.52
N PHE A 94 2.42 -1.20 -1.68
CA PHE A 94 1.13 -0.57 -1.32
C PHE A 94 1.31 0.69 -0.47
N THR A 95 2.38 0.79 0.31
CA THR A 95 2.70 1.99 1.11
C THR A 95 3.32 3.11 0.28
N LEU A 96 3.89 2.79 -0.88
CA LEU A 96 4.64 3.73 -1.72
C LEU A 96 3.84 4.98 -2.12
N PRO A 97 2.56 4.90 -2.51
CA PRO A 97 1.75 6.10 -2.81
C PRO A 97 1.56 7.03 -1.60
N LEU A 98 1.42 6.47 -0.40
CA LEU A 98 1.34 7.26 0.83
C LEU A 98 2.69 7.92 1.14
N PHE A 99 3.79 7.20 0.90
CA PHE A 99 5.14 7.74 1.07
C PHE A 99 5.42 8.92 0.15
N ILE A 100 4.97 8.88 -1.12
CA ILE A 100 5.11 9.99 -2.07
C ILE A 100 4.43 11.26 -1.56
N ILE A 101 3.25 11.13 -0.94
CA ILE A 101 2.49 12.28 -0.42
C ILE A 101 3.23 13.05 0.68
N VAL A 102 4.10 12.36 1.44
CA VAL A 102 4.94 13.01 2.46
C VAL A 102 5.85 14.09 1.85
N PHE A 103 6.23 13.95 0.58
CA PHE A 103 7.10 14.88 -0.13
C PHE A 103 6.35 15.99 -0.88
N ILE A 104 5.01 15.95 -0.94
CA ILE A 104 4.21 16.96 -1.66
C ILE A 104 4.01 18.21 -0.76
N PRO A 105 4.26 19.44 -1.27
CA PRO A 105 4.07 20.67 -0.49
C PRO A 105 2.62 20.87 -0.01
N THR A 106 2.43 21.12 1.29
CA THR A 106 1.11 21.17 1.96
C THR A 106 0.20 22.34 1.58
N SER A 107 0.63 23.31 0.76
CA SER A 107 -0.26 24.40 0.30
C SER A 107 -1.40 23.88 -0.59
N LEU A 108 -1.25 22.65 -1.11
CA LEU A 108 -2.25 21.92 -1.88
C LEU A 108 -2.92 20.76 -1.10
N SER A 109 -2.41 20.38 0.09
CA SER A 109 -2.66 19.02 0.62
C SER A 109 -3.34 18.91 2.01
N LEU A 110 -3.63 20.00 2.72
CA LEU A 110 -4.07 19.87 4.12
C LEU A 110 -5.41 19.12 4.30
N ASN A 111 -6.32 19.27 3.35
CA ASN A 111 -7.58 18.50 3.30
C ASN A 111 -7.45 17.27 2.40
N TRP A 112 -6.96 17.43 1.16
CA TRP A 112 -6.86 16.35 0.18
C TRP A 112 -5.95 15.19 0.61
N GLY A 113 -4.84 15.49 1.31
CA GLY A 113 -3.91 14.46 1.78
C GLY A 113 -4.54 13.53 2.81
N LYS A 114 -5.37 14.05 3.72
CA LYS A 114 -6.08 13.23 4.71
C LYS A 114 -7.10 12.30 4.04
N TYR A 115 -7.87 12.82 3.09
CA TYR A 115 -8.82 12.01 2.32
C TYR A 115 -8.09 10.95 1.50
N PHE A 116 -7.00 11.31 0.82
CA PHE A 116 -6.21 10.34 0.07
C PHE A 116 -5.67 9.23 0.96
N ILE A 117 -5.05 9.57 2.09
CA ILE A 117 -4.49 8.58 3.02
C ILE A 117 -5.58 7.62 3.49
N LYS A 118 -6.75 8.14 3.89
CA LYS A 118 -7.88 7.31 4.34
C LYS A 118 -8.38 6.41 3.21
N THR A 119 -8.69 7.00 2.05
CA THR A 119 -9.25 6.28 0.90
C THR A 119 -8.29 5.22 0.38
N TRP A 120 -7.00 5.54 0.25
CA TRP A 120 -5.99 4.59 -0.19
C TRP A 120 -5.81 3.45 0.81
N SER A 121 -5.79 3.74 2.10
CA SER A 121 -5.68 2.70 3.14
C SER A 121 -6.88 1.75 3.11
N MET A 122 -8.08 2.28 2.90
CA MET A 122 -9.31 1.48 2.77
C MET A 122 -9.28 0.62 1.50
N ILE A 123 -8.97 1.22 0.34
CA ILE A 123 -8.93 0.51 -0.95
C ILE A 123 -7.87 -0.60 -0.95
N SER A 124 -6.67 -0.32 -0.43
CA SER A 124 -5.60 -1.32 -0.35
C SER A 124 -5.96 -2.49 0.59
N GLY A 125 -6.53 -2.20 1.76
CA GLY A 125 -7.03 -3.24 2.67
C GLY A 125 -8.13 -4.10 2.05
N LEU A 126 -9.09 -3.47 1.37
CA LEU A 126 -10.15 -4.16 0.63
C LEU A 126 -9.58 -5.03 -0.49
N ALA A 127 -8.71 -4.49 -1.33
CA ALA A 127 -8.10 -5.19 -2.45
C ALA A 127 -7.34 -6.43 -1.96
N ILE A 128 -6.48 -6.28 -0.95
CA ILE A 128 -5.71 -7.40 -0.39
C ILE A 128 -6.64 -8.46 0.20
N GLY A 129 -7.60 -8.08 1.03
CA GLY A 129 -8.46 -9.05 1.68
C GLY A 129 -9.36 -9.80 0.70
N ILE A 130 -9.92 -9.11 -0.30
CA ILE A 130 -10.69 -9.77 -1.36
C ILE A 130 -9.78 -10.74 -2.12
N SER A 131 -8.62 -10.30 -2.59
CA SER A 131 -7.68 -11.18 -3.31
C SER A 131 -7.34 -12.44 -2.52
N MET A 132 -7.12 -12.33 -1.20
CA MET A 132 -6.81 -13.49 -0.35
C MET A 132 -8.00 -14.44 -0.18
N ILE A 133 -9.22 -13.92 0.00
CA ILE A 133 -10.43 -14.76 0.10
C ILE A 133 -10.64 -15.54 -1.20
N ILE A 134 -10.53 -14.85 -2.34
CA ILE A 134 -10.70 -15.48 -3.64
C ILE A 134 -9.65 -16.56 -3.84
N ASP A 135 -8.38 -16.27 -3.55
CA ASP A 135 -7.29 -17.24 -3.73
C ASP A 135 -7.47 -18.48 -2.84
N ILE A 136 -7.93 -18.31 -1.58
CA ILE A 136 -8.25 -19.42 -0.68
C ILE A 136 -9.32 -20.33 -1.25
N GLU A 137 -10.45 -19.74 -1.65
CA GLU A 137 -11.59 -20.51 -2.14
C GLU A 137 -11.27 -21.17 -3.48
N PHE A 138 -10.51 -20.49 -4.33
CA PHE A 138 -10.04 -21.02 -5.60
C PHE A 138 -9.09 -22.19 -5.39
N PHE A 139 -8.12 -22.07 -4.48
CA PHE A 139 -7.19 -23.15 -4.18
C PHE A 139 -7.88 -24.37 -3.59
N ARG A 140 -8.91 -24.16 -2.77
CA ARG A 140 -9.71 -25.27 -2.24
C ARG A 140 -10.44 -26.07 -3.31
N GLU A 141 -10.80 -25.43 -4.42
CA GLU A 141 -11.54 -26.06 -5.52
C GLU A 141 -10.61 -26.66 -6.59
N PHE A 142 -9.47 -26.00 -6.87
CA PHE A 142 -8.59 -26.33 -8.00
C PHE A 142 -7.18 -26.76 -7.60
N ASP A 143 -6.90 -26.89 -6.29
CA ASP A 143 -5.57 -27.22 -5.72
C ASP A 143 -4.42 -26.37 -6.30
N SER A 144 -4.74 -25.15 -6.72
CA SER A 144 -3.81 -24.24 -7.38
C SER A 144 -4.15 -22.80 -7.06
N HIS A 145 -3.11 -21.95 -6.97
CA HIS A 145 -3.30 -20.51 -6.79
C HIS A 145 -3.76 -19.85 -8.09
N ILE A 146 -4.42 -18.71 -7.97
CA ILE A 146 -4.78 -17.91 -9.12
C ILE A 146 -3.50 -17.43 -9.81
N ASN A 147 -3.28 -17.91 -11.03
CA ASN A 147 -2.12 -17.56 -11.84
C ASN A 147 -2.53 -17.32 -13.29
N LEU A 148 -1.58 -16.86 -14.11
CA LEU A 148 -1.85 -16.64 -15.54
C LEU A 148 -2.25 -17.94 -16.27
N THR A 149 -1.81 -19.09 -15.76
CA THR A 149 -2.13 -20.39 -16.35
C THR A 149 -3.62 -20.73 -16.20
N VAL A 150 -4.24 -20.42 -15.07
CA VAL A 150 -5.70 -20.54 -14.87
C VAL A 150 -6.46 -19.69 -15.89
N THR A 151 -6.00 -18.46 -16.17
CA THR A 151 -6.65 -17.61 -17.19
C THR A 151 -6.52 -18.14 -18.61
N GLN A 152 -5.58 -19.07 -18.88
CA GLN A 152 -5.49 -19.75 -20.17
C GLN A 152 -6.47 -20.93 -20.29
N TYR A 153 -6.85 -21.55 -19.17
CA TYR A 153 -7.80 -22.67 -19.16
C TYR A 153 -9.26 -22.22 -19.17
N LEU A 154 -9.58 -21.14 -18.47
CA LEU A 154 -10.95 -20.60 -18.37
C LEU A 154 -11.17 -19.36 -19.25
N GLY A 155 -10.12 -18.71 -19.77
CA GLY A 155 -10.27 -17.37 -20.35
C GLY A 155 -10.53 -16.31 -19.26
N THR A 156 -10.09 -15.07 -19.49
CA THR A 156 -10.20 -14.00 -18.50
C THR A 156 -11.64 -13.63 -18.14
N ASP A 157 -12.55 -13.64 -19.12
CA ASP A 157 -13.95 -13.25 -18.89
C ASP A 157 -14.74 -14.33 -18.16
N GLU A 158 -14.48 -15.61 -18.46
CA GLU A 158 -15.17 -16.72 -17.78
C GLU A 158 -14.64 -16.91 -16.36
N LEU A 159 -13.36 -16.61 -16.09
CA LEU A 159 -12.83 -16.61 -14.72
C LEU A 159 -13.61 -15.63 -13.83
N TRP A 160 -13.81 -14.38 -14.28
CA TRP A 160 -14.55 -13.40 -13.49
C TRP A 160 -16.01 -13.80 -13.29
N GLN A 161 -16.68 -14.29 -14.33
CA GLN A 161 -18.05 -14.76 -14.21
C GLN A 161 -18.16 -15.96 -13.27
N PHE A 162 -17.22 -16.90 -13.36
CA PHE A 162 -17.12 -18.04 -12.46
C PHE A 162 -16.93 -17.59 -11.01
N LEU A 163 -15.98 -16.69 -10.74
CA LEU A 163 -15.74 -16.18 -9.39
C LEU A 163 -17.00 -15.53 -8.78
N TRP A 164 -17.72 -14.73 -9.56
CA TRP A 164 -18.95 -14.06 -9.12
C TRP A 164 -20.15 -15.00 -8.98
N ALA A 165 -20.22 -16.06 -9.79
CA ALA A 165 -21.30 -17.05 -9.73
C ALA A 165 -21.10 -18.07 -8.61
N THR A 166 -19.86 -18.52 -8.41
CA THR A 166 -19.52 -19.60 -7.49
C THR A 166 -19.35 -19.11 -6.06
N TYR A 167 -18.74 -17.93 -5.87
CA TYR A 167 -18.44 -17.41 -4.54
C TYR A 167 -19.33 -16.24 -4.16
N PRO A 168 -19.73 -16.10 -2.88
CA PRO A 168 -20.57 -15.01 -2.41
C PRO A 168 -19.78 -13.69 -2.29
N MET A 169 -19.23 -13.19 -3.40
CA MET A 169 -18.36 -12.01 -3.48
C MET A 169 -18.97 -10.77 -2.84
N VAL A 170 -20.28 -10.56 -3.01
CA VAL A 170 -21.00 -9.43 -2.38
C VAL A 170 -20.94 -9.50 -0.85
N ARG A 171 -21.07 -10.70 -0.27
CA ARG A 171 -20.98 -10.87 1.19
C ARG A 171 -19.57 -10.58 1.68
N TYR A 172 -18.56 -11.06 0.95
CA TYR A 172 -17.15 -10.77 1.27
C TYR A 172 -16.83 -9.28 1.16
N LEU A 173 -17.31 -8.60 0.13
CA LEU A 173 -17.20 -7.15 -0.02
C LEU A 173 -17.82 -6.41 1.17
N LEU A 174 -19.04 -6.76 1.58
CA LEU A 174 -19.73 -6.12 2.69
C LEU A 174 -19.04 -6.35 4.04
N LEU A 175 -18.60 -7.59 4.31
CA LEU A 175 -17.83 -7.92 5.51
C LEU A 175 -16.52 -7.12 5.55
N MET A 176 -15.81 -7.05 4.43
CA MET A 176 -14.54 -6.35 4.35
C MET A 176 -14.71 -4.84 4.45
N ILE A 177 -15.78 -4.25 3.90
CA ILE A 177 -16.12 -2.84 4.13
C ILE A 177 -16.41 -2.58 5.61
N GLY A 178 -17.12 -3.48 6.30
CA GLY A 178 -17.36 -3.36 7.74
C GLY A 178 -16.09 -3.46 8.60
N VAL A 179 -15.08 -4.19 8.12
CA VAL A 179 -13.78 -4.35 8.80
C VAL A 179 -12.82 -3.19 8.49
N THR A 180 -12.92 -2.58 7.31
CA THR A 180 -11.99 -1.53 6.83
C THR A 180 -12.54 -0.09 6.93
N GLY A 181 -13.86 0.08 7.10
CA GLY A 181 -14.55 1.38 7.19
C GLY A 181 -14.62 1.94 8.60
#